data_AF-A0A0D0IV71-F1
#
_entry.id   AF-A0A0D0IV71-F1
#
_cell.length_a   1.000
_cell.length_b   1.000
_cell.length_c   1.000
_cell.angle_alpha   90.00
_cell.angle_beta   90.00
_cell.angle_gamma   90.00
#
_symmetry.space_group_name_H-M   'P 1'
#
loop_
_entity.id
_entity.type
_entity.pdbx_description
1 polymer ?
#
loop_
_entity_poly.entity_id
_entity_poly.type
_entity_poly.pdbx_seq_one_letter_code
_entity_poly.pdbx_strand_id
1 'polypeptide(L)'
;MYSLEDVNKCRDVIIRILRGTQREGIENVLAYMDENGFYSAAASCKFHNNFYGGLAKHSLEVFWEADELWLKLENNDEKIIQESIKITVFLHDICKIDAYPCELGHNPYFTIKSISNTMGRSRLTF
;
A
#
# COMPACT_ATOMS: atom_id res chain seq x y z
N MET A 1 -0.06 9.81 -15.90
CA MET A 1 -1.08 8.82 -15.50
C MET A 1 -0.32 7.63 -14.96
N TYR A 2 -0.58 7.18 -13.73
CA TYR A 2 0.09 5.99 -13.18
C TYR A 2 -0.40 4.78 -13.97
N SER A 3 0.52 4.10 -14.66
CA SER A 3 0.17 3.03 -15.60
C SER A 3 0.13 1.67 -14.92
N LEU A 4 -0.49 0.68 -15.57
CA LEU A 4 -0.46 -0.71 -15.09
C LEU A 4 0.98 -1.23 -14.96
N GLU A 5 1.87 -0.79 -15.84
CA GLU A 5 3.30 -1.11 -15.77
C GLU A 5 3.95 -0.54 -14.50
N ASP A 6 3.58 0.68 -14.10
CA ASP A 6 4.10 1.28 -12.86
C ASP A 6 3.59 0.54 -11.61
N VAL A 7 2.34 0.09 -11.63
CA VAL A 7 1.75 -0.75 -10.58
C VAL A 7 2.51 -2.07 -10.45
N ASN A 8 2.77 -2.74 -11.58
CA ASN A 8 3.50 -4.01 -11.60
C ASN A 8 4.93 -3.83 -11.09
N LYS A 9 5.63 -2.77 -11.51
CA LYS A 9 6.96 -2.44 -10.99
C LYS A 9 6.94 -2.22 -9.48
N CYS A 10 5.96 -1.48 -8.98
CA CYS A 10 5.81 -1.24 -7.55
C CYS A 10 5.59 -2.55 -6.79
N ARG A 11 4.65 -3.40 -7.26
CA ARG A 11 4.39 -4.73 -6.72
C ARG A 11 5.67 -5.58 -6.66
N ASP A 12 6.41 -5.68 -7.75
CA ASP A 12 7.61 -6.51 -7.83
C ASP A 12 8.72 -6.03 -6.87
N VAL A 13 8.88 -4.71 -6.74
CA VAL A 13 9.83 -4.12 -5.78
C VAL A 13 9.44 -4.44 -4.34
N ILE A 14 8.16 -4.29 -3.97
CA ILE A 14 7.65 -4.59 -2.63
C ILE A 14 7.84 -6.08 -2.31
N ILE A 15 7.44 -6.97 -3.22
CA ILE A 15 7.63 -8.42 -3.08
C ILE A 15 9.09 -8.75 -2.85
N ARG A 16 9.99 -8.20 -3.67
CA ARG A 16 11.44 -8.42 -3.54
C ARG A 16 11.98 -7.99 -2.18
N ILE A 17 11.57 -6.80 -1.69
CA ILE A 17 12.04 -6.28 -0.40
C ILE A 17 11.53 -7.13 0.76
N LEU A 18 10.23 -7.48 0.75
CA LEU A 18 9.61 -8.30 1.78
C LEU A 18 10.19 -9.71 1.81
N ARG A 19 10.33 -10.39 0.66
CA ARG A 19 11.00 -11.70 0.57
C ARG A 19 12.45 -11.64 1.07
N GLY A 20 13.15 -10.54 0.80
CA GLY A 20 14.52 -10.33 1.26
C GLY A 20 14.67 -10.29 2.79
N THR A 21 13.59 -10.10 3.54
CA THR A 21 13.60 -10.19 5.02
C THR A 21 13.75 -11.62 5.53
N GLN A 22 13.47 -12.64 4.69
CA GLN A 22 13.53 -14.07 5.05
C GLN A 22 12.72 -14.43 6.31
N ARG A 23 11.72 -13.63 6.68
CA ARG A 23 10.84 -13.93 7.82
C ARG A 23 9.93 -15.11 7.52
N GLU A 24 9.78 -15.99 8.51
CA GLU A 24 8.81 -17.08 8.45
C GLU A 24 7.39 -16.52 8.21
N GLY A 25 6.64 -17.17 7.32
CA GLY A 25 5.28 -16.77 6.97
C GLY A 25 5.16 -15.61 5.97
N ILE A 26 6.27 -15.03 5.47
CA ILE A 26 6.20 -13.88 4.56
C ILE A 26 5.46 -14.20 3.24
N GLU A 27 5.58 -15.41 2.72
CA GLU A 27 4.84 -15.81 1.49
C GLU A 27 3.32 -15.80 1.71
N ASN A 28 2.83 -16.14 2.91
CA ASN A 28 1.41 -16.07 3.23
C ASN A 28 0.92 -14.61 3.25
N VAL A 29 1.75 -13.70 3.77
CA VAL A 29 1.44 -12.26 3.77
C VAL A 29 1.41 -11.71 2.35
N LEU A 30 2.39 -12.08 1.52
CA LEU A 30 2.45 -11.66 0.11
C LEU A 30 1.24 -12.18 -0.69
N ALA A 31 0.84 -13.44 -0.47
CA ALA A 31 -0.36 -14.01 -1.07
C ALA A 31 -1.61 -13.22 -0.64
N TYR A 32 -1.76 -12.94 0.66
CA TYR A 32 -2.87 -12.14 1.16
C TYR A 32 -2.92 -10.74 0.55
N MET A 33 -1.77 -10.06 0.44
CA MET A 33 -1.69 -8.72 -0.18
C MET A 33 -2.15 -8.75 -1.64
N ASP A 34 -1.73 -9.77 -2.40
CA ASP A 34 -2.08 -9.91 -3.82
C ASP A 34 -3.57 -10.25 -4.00
N GLU A 35 -4.06 -11.26 -3.28
CA GLU A 35 -5.44 -11.76 -3.37
C GLU A 35 -6.48 -10.72 -2.95
N ASN A 36 -6.15 -9.86 -1.98
CA ASN A 36 -7.07 -8.84 -1.48
C ASN A 36 -6.95 -7.51 -2.23
N GLY A 37 -5.98 -7.35 -3.13
CA GLY A 37 -5.87 -6.17 -4.00
C GLY A 37 -5.06 -5.01 -3.43
N PHE A 38 -4.10 -5.27 -2.54
CA PHE A 38 -3.19 -4.25 -1.98
C PHE A 38 -2.47 -3.45 -3.09
N TYR A 39 -2.04 -4.12 -4.15
CA TYR A 39 -1.31 -3.50 -5.26
C TYR A 39 -2.19 -2.69 -6.21
N SER A 40 -3.51 -2.88 -6.16
CA SER A 40 -4.49 -2.17 -6.99
C SER A 40 -5.28 -1.09 -6.25
N ALA A 41 -5.34 -1.18 -4.92
CA ALA A 41 -6.08 -0.25 -4.08
C ALA A 41 -5.56 1.19 -4.18
N ALA A 42 -6.45 2.16 -3.98
CA ALA A 42 -6.06 3.55 -3.80
C ALA A 42 -5.65 3.81 -2.34
N ALA A 43 -4.73 4.74 -2.10
CA ALA A 43 -4.28 5.07 -0.74
C ALA A 43 -5.30 5.95 0.01
N SER A 44 -6.12 6.70 -0.72
CA SER A 44 -7.14 7.59 -0.14
C SER A 44 -8.26 7.87 -1.13
N CYS A 45 -9.40 8.38 -0.62
CA CYS A 45 -10.50 8.86 -1.48
C CYS A 45 -10.16 10.17 -2.22
N LYS A 46 -9.63 11.17 -1.50
CA LYS A 46 -9.58 12.57 -1.94
C LYS A 46 -8.18 13.19 -1.93
N PHE A 47 -7.23 12.55 -1.25
CA PHE A 47 -5.91 13.11 -0.96
C PHE A 47 -4.85 12.42 -1.83
N HIS A 48 -3.61 12.37 -1.36
CA HIS A 48 -2.49 11.79 -2.10
C HIS A 48 -2.74 10.33 -2.48
N ASN A 49 -2.15 9.94 -3.61
CA ASN A 49 -2.20 8.59 -4.15
C ASN A 49 -3.63 8.01 -4.24
N ASN A 50 -4.62 8.86 -4.58
CA ASN A 50 -6.02 8.50 -4.79
C ASN A 50 -6.29 7.96 -6.20
N PHE A 51 -5.50 6.98 -6.62
CA PHE A 51 -5.63 6.35 -7.93
C PHE A 51 -5.31 4.85 -7.81
N TYR A 52 -5.62 4.10 -8.86
CA TYR A 52 -5.36 2.66 -8.92
C TYR A 52 -3.87 2.33 -8.68
N GLY A 53 -3.61 1.48 -7.69
CA GLY A 53 -2.28 1.13 -7.19
C GLY A 53 -1.57 2.21 -6.37
N GLY A 54 -2.32 3.24 -5.96
CA GLY A 54 -1.82 4.30 -5.11
C GLY A 54 -1.42 3.82 -3.71
N LEU A 55 -2.08 2.78 -3.16
CA LEU A 55 -1.74 2.24 -1.84
C LEU A 55 -0.32 1.66 -1.82
N ALA A 56 -0.02 0.75 -2.74
CA ALA A 56 1.33 0.18 -2.87
C ALA A 56 2.39 1.26 -3.14
N LYS A 57 2.10 2.21 -4.03
CA LYS A 57 3.00 3.35 -4.29
C LYS A 57 3.26 4.16 -3.03
N HIS A 58 2.23 4.46 -2.24
CA HIS A 58 2.36 5.18 -0.98
C HIS A 58 3.25 4.42 0.01
N SER A 59 3.01 3.13 0.22
CA SER A 59 3.83 2.33 1.12
C SER A 59 5.29 2.26 0.67
N LEU A 60 5.54 2.21 -0.64
CA LEU A 60 6.90 2.23 -1.18
C LEU A 60 7.59 3.59 -1.00
N GLU A 61 6.88 4.71 -1.15
CA GLU A 61 7.41 6.05 -0.86
C GLU A 61 7.78 6.18 0.62
N VAL A 62 6.91 5.74 1.53
CA VAL A 62 7.21 5.72 2.98
C VAL A 62 8.43 4.85 3.28
N PHE A 63 8.64 3.75 2.54
CA PHE A 63 9.78 2.88 2.75
C PHE A 63 11.10 3.58 2.43
N TRP A 64 11.17 4.29 1.31
CA TRP A 64 12.39 5.02 0.93
C TRP A 64 12.73 6.12 1.93
N GLU A 65 11.73 6.87 2.40
CA GLU A 65 11.94 7.88 3.44
C GLU A 65 12.40 7.27 4.76
N ALA A 66 11.79 6.15 5.19
CA ALA A 66 12.17 5.46 6.41
C ALA A 66 13.59 4.86 6.34
N ASP A 67 13.97 4.31 5.19
CA ASP A 67 15.30 3.75 4.94
C ASP A 67 16.37 4.86 4.93
N GLU A 68 16.08 6.01 4.31
CA GLU A 68 16.97 7.17 4.32
C GLU A 68 17.15 7.75 5.72
N LEU A 69 16.06 7.88 6.49
CA LEU A 69 16.13 8.34 7.89
C LEU A 69 16.93 7.37 8.76
N TRP A 70 16.74 6.06 8.56
CA TRP A 70 17.51 5.04 9.25
C TRP A 70 19.01 5.16 8.98
N LEU A 71 19.41 5.32 7.71
CA LEU A 71 20.83 5.46 7.34
C LEU A 71 21.52 6.67 7.98
N LYS A 72 20.76 7.72 8.33
CA LYS A 72 21.27 8.95 8.97
C LYS A 72 21.43 8.84 10.48
N LEU A 73 20.91 7.80 11.13
CA LEU A 73 21.08 7.60 12.56
C LEU A 73 22.53 7.18 12.86
N GLU A 74 23.17 7.83 13.83
CA GLU A 74 24.59 7.63 14.13
C GLU A 74 24.90 6.31 14.90
N ASN A 75 23.89 5.50 15.23
CA ASN A 75 24.00 4.24 16.00
C ASN A 75 23.23 3.08 15.33
N ASN A 76 23.61 2.72 14.10
CA ASN A 76 22.93 1.73 13.26
C ASN A 76 23.19 0.26 13.63
N ASP A 77 23.31 -0.06 14.92
CA ASP A 77 23.94 -1.32 15.36
C ASP A 77 23.11 -2.60 15.17
N GLU A 78 21.91 -2.57 14.58
CA GLU A 78 21.15 -3.81 14.39
C GLU A 78 20.44 -3.92 13.04
N LYS A 79 20.88 -4.93 12.26
CA LYS A 79 20.19 -5.46 11.07
C LYS A 79 18.71 -5.81 11.37
N ILE A 80 18.40 -6.19 12.61
CA ILE A 80 17.04 -6.51 13.09
C ILE A 80 16.12 -5.28 12.97
N ILE A 81 16.64 -4.07 13.14
CA ILE A 81 15.85 -2.84 13.02
C ILE A 81 15.48 -2.58 11.56
N GLN A 82 16.39 -2.81 10.61
CA GLN A 82 16.08 -2.64 9.18
C GLN A 82 15.00 -3.60 8.67
N GLU A 83 15.05 -4.87 9.07
CA GLU A 83 13.99 -5.83 8.71
C GLU A 83 12.65 -5.43 9.32
N SER A 84 12.66 -4.96 10.57
CA SER A 84 11.46 -4.47 11.24
C SER A 84 10.87 -3.24 10.56
N ILE A 85 11.71 -2.32 10.07
CA ILE A 85 11.27 -1.16 9.27
C ILE A 85 10.58 -1.61 7.99
N LYS A 86 11.17 -2.55 7.23
CA LYS A 86 10.58 -3.09 6.00
C LYS A 86 9.18 -3.65 6.25
N ILE A 87 9.03 -4.51 7.26
CA ILE A 87 7.74 -5.10 7.62
C ILE A 87 6.75 -4.02 8.06
N THR A 88 7.16 -3.14 8.97
CA THR A 88 6.28 -2.09 9.52
C THR A 88 5.75 -1.19 8.40
N VAL A 89 6.62 -0.71 7.51
CA VAL A 89 6.22 0.24 6.48
C VAL A 89 5.28 -0.39 5.44
N PHE A 90 5.49 -1.63 5.02
CA PHE A 90 4.57 -2.23 4.05
C PHE A 90 3.25 -2.70 4.67
N LEU A 91 3.25 -3.06 5.96
CA LEU A 91 2.05 -3.60 6.61
C LEU A 91 1.25 -2.58 7.44
N HIS A 92 1.78 -1.39 7.76
CA HIS A 92 1.06 -0.42 8.58
C HIS A 92 -0.30 0.00 8.00
N ASP A 93 -0.40 0.01 6.67
CA ASP A 93 -1.56 0.46 5.90
C ASP A 93 -2.32 -0.70 5.25
N ILE A 94 -2.03 -1.95 5.64
CA ILE A 94 -2.70 -3.15 5.10
C ILE A 94 -4.22 -3.14 5.36
N CYS A 95 -4.68 -2.42 6.40
CA CYS A 95 -6.09 -2.26 6.71
C CYS A 95 -6.85 -1.37 5.71
N LYS A 96 -6.17 -0.73 4.74
CA LYS A 96 -6.80 0.14 3.73
C LYS A 96 -7.08 -0.57 2.40
N ILE A 97 -6.75 -1.85 2.27
CA ILE A 97 -6.85 -2.60 1.01
C ILE A 97 -8.24 -2.49 0.35
N ASP A 98 -9.31 -2.56 1.15
CA ASP A 98 -10.71 -2.51 0.70
C ASP A 98 -11.41 -1.19 1.06
N ALA A 99 -10.72 -0.28 1.75
CA ALA A 99 -11.30 0.97 2.21
C ALA A 99 -11.67 1.91 1.06
N TYR A 100 -10.93 1.85 -0.06
CA TYR A 100 -11.08 2.77 -1.19
C TYR A 100 -11.15 2.02 -2.53
N PRO A 101 -12.33 1.47 -2.89
CA PRO A 101 -12.54 0.80 -4.15
C PRO A 101 -12.17 1.70 -5.33
N CYS A 102 -11.29 1.21 -6.20
CA CYS A 102 -10.74 1.98 -7.31
C CYS A 102 -10.53 1.06 -8.52
N GLU A 103 -10.93 1.55 -9.69
CA GLU A 103 -10.71 0.86 -10.97
C GLU A 103 -9.59 1.55 -11.75
N LEU A 104 -8.95 0.81 -12.65
CA LEU A 104 -7.87 1.35 -13.48
C LEU A 104 -8.35 2.57 -14.29
N GLY A 105 -7.64 3.69 -14.13
CA GLY A 105 -7.99 4.96 -14.80
C GLY A 105 -9.07 5.80 -14.10
N HIS A 106 -9.64 5.31 -13.00
CA HIS A 106 -10.66 6.03 -12.23
C HIS A 106 -10.10 6.59 -10.90
N ASN A 107 -10.76 7.62 -10.39
CA ASN A 107 -10.49 8.16 -9.05
C ASN A 107 -11.55 7.59 -8.07
N PRO A 108 -11.14 7.03 -6.92
CA PRO A 108 -12.04 6.36 -5.98
C PRO A 108 -13.13 7.28 -5.44
N TYR A 109 -12.92 8.61 -5.42
CA TYR A 109 -13.94 9.56 -5.02
C TYR A 109 -15.22 9.46 -5.86
N PHE A 110 -15.09 9.31 -7.18
CA PHE A 110 -16.26 9.23 -8.06
C PHE A 110 -16.96 7.88 -7.92
N THR A 111 -16.20 6.79 -7.74
CA THR A 111 -16.73 5.45 -7.48
C THR A 111 -17.53 5.39 -6.18
N ILE A 112 -17.00 5.95 -5.09
CA ILE A 112 -17.69 5.96 -3.79
C ILE A 112 -18.91 6.90 -3.81
N LYS A 113 -18.83 8.01 -4.56
CA LYS A 113 -19.96 8.92 -4.75
C LYS A 113 -21.09 8.28 -5.57
N SER A 114 -20.78 7.47 -6.59
CA SER A 114 -21.80 6.74 -7.34
C SER A 114 -22.44 5.65 -6.49
N ILE A 115 -21.67 4.86 -5.74
CA ILE A 115 -22.19 3.84 -4.81
C ILE A 115 -23.11 4.48 -3.76
N SER A 116 -22.69 5.56 -3.11
CA SER A 116 -23.49 6.23 -2.07
C SER A 116 -24.78 6.86 -2.61
N ASN A 117 -24.76 7.37 -3.84
CA ASN A 117 -25.97 7.87 -4.52
C ASN A 117 -26.93 6.73 -4.91
N THR A 118 -26.40 5.55 -5.25
CA THR A 118 -27.20 4.39 -5.67
C THR A 118 -27.79 3.62 -4.48
N MET A 119 -27.08 3.58 -3.35
CA MET A 119 -27.51 2.90 -2.12
C MET A 119 -28.40 3.74 -1.19
N GLY A 120 -28.83 4.93 -1.62
CA GLY A 120 -29.84 5.72 -0.92
C GLY A 120 -29.55 5.92 0.58
N ARG A 121 -28.59 6.79 0.91
CA ARG A 121 -28.40 7.41 2.24
C ARG A 121 -28.73 6.51 3.45
N SER A 122 -28.28 5.26 3.45
CA SER A 122 -28.36 4.39 4.62
C SER A 122 -26.96 3.94 5.00
N ARG A 123 -26.49 4.51 6.12
CA ARG A 123 -25.23 4.20 6.83
C ARG A 123 -23.91 4.42 6.07
N LEU A 124 -23.36 5.61 6.24
CA LEU A 124 -21.91 5.77 6.42
C LEU A 124 -21.70 6.73 7.59
N THR A 125 -21.79 6.19 8.81
CA THR A 125 -21.12 6.75 9.98
C THR A 125 -19.88 5.89 10.20
N PHE A 126 -18.71 6.49 9.99
CA PHE A 126 -17.49 6.20 10.74
C PHE A 126 -17.01 7.53 11.29
#